data_AF-A0A150QCD4-F1
#
_entry.id   AF-A0A150QCD4-F1
#
_cell.length_a   1.000
_cell.length_b   1.000
_cell.length_c   1.000
_cell.angle_alpha   90.00
_cell.angle_beta   90.00
_cell.angle_gamma   90.00
#
_symmetry.space_group_name_H-M   'P 1'
#
loop_
_entity.id
_entity.type
_entity.pdbx_description
1 polymer ?
#
loop_
_entity_poly.entity_id
_entity_poly.type
_entity_poly.pdbx_seq_one_letter_code
_entity_poly.pdbx_strand_id
1 'polypeptide(L)'
;MRTGTVTEKLTLTMGVLLLSCASDHQVSPWGAARRPPLGAYVAPPDLDAHLRAIDVEADELGLELEVELRGALPRGGGEVVLRGYASTDALGRRTSAVRVATPRGVVMAAGPLDSGRVDRSQATRLVPSLLPGAAPDAAEPLGMFRSGSDLNRDGAPDIVLSNEAGELEIWAVQPLGAARYAVELATPPRFALDVDRDGTLELAGRVPVKGGDPIAPDLLDVAGFEGGRYTHRGDAARAFHEARARADDNGPGGKRQEPPKDDAARLRRALEQAWHAALAGRPEKETLAALDREPVPPGLQPAFAAHRARVARVAATDAAGKEGPRGAGDAPTRPQGASETPDRR
;
A
#
# COMPACT_ATOMS: atom_id res chain seq x y z
N MET A 1 -1.63 -15.53 -66.25
CA MET A 1 -2.03 -14.16 -65.81
C MET A 1 -3.34 -14.24 -65.03
N ARG A 2 -3.25 -14.27 -63.70
CA ARG A 2 -4.35 -13.97 -62.77
C ARG A 2 -3.71 -13.26 -61.58
N THR A 3 -4.06 -12.00 -61.41
CA THR A 3 -3.63 -11.08 -60.36
C THR A 3 -4.39 -11.39 -59.08
N GLY A 4 -3.71 -11.95 -58.09
CA GLY A 4 -4.22 -12.07 -56.71
C GLY A 4 -3.96 -10.77 -55.96
N THR A 5 -5.03 -10.16 -55.47
CA THR A 5 -5.05 -8.89 -54.75
C THR A 5 -4.53 -9.06 -53.32
N VAL A 6 -3.66 -8.13 -52.93
CA VAL A 6 -3.10 -7.93 -51.59
C VAL A 6 -4.24 -7.48 -50.65
N THR A 7 -4.82 -8.40 -49.87
CA THR A 7 -5.81 -8.04 -48.84
C THR A 7 -5.92 -9.08 -47.73
N GLU A 8 -4.80 -9.61 -47.25
CA GLU A 8 -4.77 -10.47 -46.05
C GLU A 8 -3.40 -10.29 -45.37
N LYS A 9 -3.29 -9.30 -44.49
CA LYS A 9 -2.25 -9.12 -43.45
C LYS A 9 -2.42 -7.76 -42.77
N LEU A 10 -3.57 -7.52 -42.14
CA LEU A 10 -3.74 -6.33 -41.30
C LEU A 10 -4.88 -6.53 -40.30
N THR A 11 -4.72 -7.51 -39.40
CA THR A 11 -5.61 -7.64 -38.23
C THR A 11 -4.93 -8.44 -37.13
N LEU A 12 -3.89 -7.88 -36.51
CA LEU A 12 -3.39 -8.39 -35.22
C LEU A 12 -2.61 -7.31 -34.46
N THR A 13 -3.19 -6.12 -34.27
CA THR A 13 -2.58 -5.09 -33.40
C THR A 13 -3.62 -4.08 -32.90
N MET A 14 -4.66 -4.52 -32.22
CA MET A 14 -5.53 -3.60 -31.45
C MET A 14 -6.33 -4.43 -30.44
N GLY A 15 -5.82 -4.55 -29.22
CA GLY A 15 -6.50 -5.36 -28.21
C GLY A 15 -5.78 -5.49 -26.88
N VAL A 16 -4.96 -4.52 -26.47
CA VAL A 16 -4.53 -4.35 -25.06
C VAL A 16 -4.31 -2.86 -24.79
N LEU A 17 -5.38 -2.09 -24.74
CA LEU A 17 -5.43 -0.76 -24.17
C LEU A 17 -6.79 -0.68 -23.49
N LEU A 18 -6.84 -0.10 -22.28
CA LEU A 18 -7.97 -0.07 -21.33
C LEU A 18 -7.87 -1.15 -20.24
N LEU A 19 -6.96 -0.94 -19.29
CA LEU A 19 -7.17 -1.04 -17.83
C LEU A 19 -5.80 -1.00 -17.13
N SER A 20 -5.18 0.17 -17.09
CA SER A 20 -4.14 0.48 -16.10
C SER A 20 -3.86 1.98 -16.08
N CYS A 21 -3.61 2.50 -14.87
CA CYS A 21 -2.95 3.77 -14.55
C CYS A 21 -3.75 5.07 -14.74
N ALA A 22 -4.26 5.61 -13.63
CA ALA A 22 -4.29 7.06 -13.42
C ALA A 22 -4.29 7.37 -11.91
N SER A 23 -3.18 7.05 -11.22
CA SER A 23 -2.73 7.99 -10.20
C SER A 23 -1.96 9.06 -10.95
N ASP A 24 -2.44 10.30 -10.93
CA ASP A 24 -1.83 11.48 -11.55
C ASP A 24 -0.55 11.94 -10.82
N HIS A 25 0.16 10.97 -10.22
CA HIS A 25 1.54 11.12 -9.85
C HIS A 25 2.30 11.32 -11.15
N GLN A 26 2.86 12.51 -11.36
CA GLN A 26 3.86 12.69 -12.38
C GLN A 26 5.11 11.91 -11.98
N VAL A 27 5.08 10.59 -12.19
CA VAL A 27 6.28 9.73 -12.17
C VAL A 27 7.04 9.99 -13.47
N SER A 28 7.29 11.27 -13.78
CA SER A 28 8.29 11.64 -14.74
C SER A 28 9.60 11.61 -13.97
N PRO A 29 10.54 10.73 -14.31
CA PRO A 29 11.86 10.76 -13.72
C PRO A 29 12.66 12.04 -14.06
N TRP A 30 12.04 13.04 -14.71
CA TRP A 30 12.75 14.12 -15.42
C TRP A 30 12.27 15.53 -15.09
N GLY A 31 11.47 15.72 -14.03
CA GLY A 31 10.92 17.04 -13.71
C GLY A 31 10.23 17.68 -14.92
N ALA A 32 10.33 19.01 -15.04
CA ALA A 32 9.76 19.80 -16.14
C ALA A 32 10.42 19.56 -17.52
N ALA A 33 11.42 18.67 -17.64
CA ALA A 33 12.12 18.45 -18.90
C ALA A 33 11.31 17.58 -19.87
N ARG A 34 11.27 18.02 -21.13
CA ARG A 34 10.82 17.22 -22.28
C ARG A 34 11.64 15.91 -22.31
N ARG A 35 10.94 14.78 -22.58
CA ARG A 35 11.44 13.39 -22.62
C ARG A 35 12.96 13.25 -22.85
N PRO A 36 13.65 12.39 -22.07
CA PRO A 36 15.10 12.22 -22.21
C PRO A 36 15.47 11.71 -23.61
N PRO A 37 16.63 12.13 -24.15
CA PRO A 37 17.16 11.55 -25.38
C PRO A 37 17.51 10.07 -25.15
N LEU A 38 17.42 9.23 -26.20
CA LEU A 38 17.76 7.80 -26.12
C LEU A 38 19.16 7.53 -25.53
N GLY A 39 20.09 8.48 -25.71
CA GLY A 39 21.44 8.43 -25.13
C GLY A 39 21.47 8.34 -23.60
N ALA A 40 20.45 8.85 -22.90
CA ALA A 40 20.37 8.78 -21.44
C ALA A 40 20.23 7.33 -20.92
N TYR A 41 19.65 6.43 -21.71
CA TYR A 41 19.44 5.03 -21.31
C TYR A 41 20.69 4.15 -21.49
N VAL A 42 21.67 4.62 -22.26
CA VAL A 42 22.95 3.94 -22.51
C VAL A 42 24.13 4.61 -21.81
N ALA A 43 23.89 5.73 -21.12
CA ALA A 43 24.91 6.43 -20.36
C ALA A 43 25.51 5.51 -19.27
N PRO A 44 26.81 5.64 -18.97
CA PRO A 44 27.41 4.97 -17.83
C PRO A 44 26.67 5.35 -16.53
N PRO A 45 26.56 4.42 -15.56
CA PRO A 45 25.93 4.74 -14.29
C PRO A 45 26.67 5.87 -13.55
N ASP A 46 25.96 6.91 -13.13
CA ASP A 46 26.53 8.08 -12.44
C ASP A 46 25.51 8.66 -11.44
N LEU A 47 25.45 8.03 -10.26
CA LEU A 47 24.56 8.45 -9.18
C LEU A 47 24.85 9.90 -8.75
N ASP A 48 26.13 10.29 -8.64
CA ASP A 48 26.51 11.62 -8.17
C ASP A 48 26.05 12.73 -9.13
N ALA A 49 26.10 12.49 -10.44
CA ALA A 49 25.54 13.44 -11.41
C ALA A 49 24.03 13.61 -11.25
N HIS A 50 23.30 12.52 -10.99
CA HIS A 50 21.87 12.59 -10.75
C HIS A 50 21.55 13.33 -9.44
N LEU A 51 22.30 13.08 -8.37
CA LEU A 51 22.13 13.80 -7.10
C LEU A 51 22.39 15.31 -7.24
N ARG A 52 23.45 15.70 -7.97
CA ARG A 52 23.72 17.12 -8.27
C ARG A 52 22.59 17.76 -9.09
N ALA A 53 22.04 17.05 -10.07
CA ALA A 53 20.93 17.56 -10.87
C ALA A 53 19.66 17.78 -10.01
N ILE A 54 19.40 16.88 -9.06
CA ILE A 54 18.31 17.02 -8.10
C ILE A 54 18.55 18.24 -7.19
N ASP A 55 19.77 18.47 -6.73
CA ASP A 55 20.07 19.61 -5.86
C ASP A 55 19.84 20.94 -6.58
N VAL A 56 20.24 21.05 -7.86
CA VAL A 56 19.92 22.22 -8.70
C VAL A 56 18.41 22.40 -8.87
N GLU A 57 17.66 21.34 -9.16
CA GLU A 57 16.19 21.39 -9.26
C GLU A 57 15.55 21.86 -7.94
N ALA A 58 15.99 21.31 -6.81
CA ALA A 58 15.47 21.66 -5.50
C ALA A 58 15.71 23.13 -5.17
N ASP A 59 16.91 23.64 -5.44
CA ASP A 59 17.26 25.05 -5.26
C ASP A 59 16.39 25.97 -6.14
N GLU A 60 16.15 25.61 -7.41
CA GLU A 60 15.28 26.36 -8.32
C GLU A 60 13.82 26.42 -7.85
N LEU A 61 13.36 25.36 -7.16
CA LEU A 61 12.03 25.27 -6.58
C LEU A 61 11.94 25.86 -5.15
N GLY A 62 13.05 26.34 -4.60
CA GLY A 62 13.13 26.84 -3.21
C GLY A 62 12.84 25.75 -2.17
N LEU A 63 13.21 24.51 -2.47
CA LEU A 63 13.04 23.33 -1.63
C LEU A 63 14.30 23.08 -0.79
N GLU A 64 14.13 22.82 0.50
CA GLU A 64 15.21 22.46 1.41
C GLU A 64 15.24 20.94 1.64
N LEU A 65 16.43 20.35 1.62
CA LEU A 65 16.62 18.92 1.93
C LEU A 65 16.33 18.68 3.42
N GLU A 66 15.33 17.88 3.71
CA GLU A 66 14.94 17.53 5.08
C GLU A 66 15.48 16.16 5.50
N VAL A 67 15.47 15.20 4.58
CA VAL A 67 15.88 13.82 4.85
C VAL A 67 16.56 13.21 3.63
N GLU A 68 17.67 12.49 3.87
CA GLU A 68 18.31 11.62 2.90
C GLU A 68 18.39 10.19 3.47
N LEU A 69 17.93 9.21 2.71
CA LEU A 69 18.04 7.79 3.03
C LEU A 69 18.79 7.08 1.91
N ARG A 70 19.63 6.13 2.31
CA ARG A 70 20.39 5.27 1.41
C ARG A 70 19.96 3.83 1.57
N GLY A 71 19.82 3.13 0.45
CA GLY A 71 19.48 1.72 0.33
C GLY A 71 20.29 1.04 -0.78
N ALA A 72 20.04 -0.24 -1.02
CA ALA A 72 20.73 -1.00 -2.04
C ALA A 72 19.75 -1.69 -2.98
N LEU A 73 20.00 -1.59 -4.29
CA LEU A 73 19.26 -2.33 -5.30
C LEU A 73 19.72 -3.79 -5.35
N PRO A 74 18.81 -4.73 -5.68
CA PRO A 74 19.16 -6.14 -5.80
C PRO A 74 20.18 -6.40 -6.92
N ARG A 75 20.84 -7.56 -6.82
CA ARG A 75 21.73 -8.11 -7.87
C ARG A 75 22.85 -7.16 -8.32
N GLY A 76 23.37 -6.35 -7.39
CA GLY A 76 24.43 -5.39 -7.70
C GLY A 76 23.96 -4.19 -8.53
N GLY A 77 22.67 -3.85 -8.49
CA GLY A 77 22.13 -2.67 -9.15
C GLY A 77 22.67 -1.33 -8.63
N GLY A 78 23.43 -1.38 -7.52
CA GLY A 78 24.09 -0.23 -6.90
C GLY A 78 23.26 0.39 -5.78
N GLU A 79 23.67 1.57 -5.35
CA GLU A 79 23.00 2.32 -4.29
C GLU A 79 21.74 3.01 -4.80
N VAL A 80 20.69 3.04 -3.98
CA VAL A 80 19.52 3.91 -4.18
C VAL A 80 19.52 5.01 -3.11
N VAL A 81 19.25 6.25 -3.52
CA VAL A 81 19.19 7.41 -2.63
C VAL A 81 17.79 8.04 -2.71
N LEU A 82 17.14 8.16 -1.56
CA LEU A 82 15.83 8.76 -1.39
C LEU A 82 16.02 10.11 -0.70
N ARG A 83 15.56 11.19 -1.31
CA ARG A 83 15.61 12.54 -0.73
C ARG A 83 14.22 13.09 -0.56
N GLY A 84 13.90 13.48 0.67
CA GLY A 84 12.69 14.21 1.01
C GLY A 84 13.01 15.68 1.22
N TYR A 85 12.22 16.53 0.59
CA TYR A 85 12.36 17.98 0.59
C TYR A 85 11.12 18.65 1.17
N ALA A 86 11.31 19.83 1.76
CA ALA A 86 10.23 20.66 2.25
C ALA A 86 10.44 22.13 1.89
N SER A 87 9.34 22.87 1.78
CA SER A 87 9.35 24.32 1.69
C SER A 87 8.05 24.87 2.22
N THR A 88 7.87 26.18 2.12
CA THR A 88 6.62 26.88 2.45
C THR A 88 6.17 27.66 1.24
N ASP A 89 4.92 27.47 0.81
CA ASP A 89 4.34 28.22 -0.30
C ASP A 89 4.07 29.68 0.07
N ALA A 90 3.67 30.48 -0.92
CA ALA A 90 3.36 31.91 -0.73
C ALA A 90 2.20 32.17 0.26
N LEU A 91 1.43 31.15 0.63
CA LEU A 91 0.35 31.24 1.62
C LEU A 91 0.78 30.74 3.01
N GLY A 92 2.06 30.46 3.22
CA GLY A 92 2.57 29.96 4.51
C GLY A 92 2.31 28.46 4.72
N ARG A 93 1.87 27.71 3.70
CA ARG A 93 1.57 26.28 3.82
C ARG A 93 2.79 25.46 3.48
N ARG A 94 3.04 24.40 4.26
CA ARG A 94 4.13 23.47 3.99
C ARG A 94 3.90 22.74 2.66
N THR A 95 4.90 22.74 1.81
CA THR A 95 4.99 21.89 0.62
C THR A 95 6.03 20.79 0.87
N SER A 96 5.91 19.69 0.16
CA SER A 96 6.85 18.57 0.26
C SER A 96 7.08 17.96 -1.12
N ALA A 97 8.29 17.45 -1.32
CA ALA A 97 8.66 16.74 -2.54
C ALA A 97 9.59 15.57 -2.20
N VAL A 98 9.58 14.53 -3.04
CA VAL A 98 10.49 13.39 -2.96
C VAL A 98 11.16 13.17 -4.29
N ARG A 99 12.46 12.86 -4.24
CA ARG A 99 13.25 12.41 -5.39
C ARG A 99 13.96 11.12 -5.01
N VAL A 100 13.94 10.15 -5.91
CA VAL A 100 14.63 8.87 -5.71
C VAL A 100 15.55 8.64 -6.88
N ALA A 101 16.84 8.47 -6.58
CA ALA A 101 17.88 8.28 -7.57
C ALA A 101 18.55 6.91 -7.43
N THR A 102 18.90 6.35 -8.57
CA THR A 102 19.73 5.16 -8.73
C THR A 102 20.93 5.54 -9.60
N PRO A 103 21.91 4.65 -9.79
CA PRO A 103 23.02 4.92 -10.70
C PRO A 103 22.55 5.09 -12.15
N ARG A 104 21.34 4.67 -12.50
CA ARG A 104 20.79 4.75 -13.86
C ARG A 104 19.92 5.99 -14.10
N GLY A 105 19.62 6.76 -13.06
CA GLY A 105 18.76 7.93 -13.17
C GLY A 105 17.92 8.17 -11.92
N VAL A 106 17.23 9.30 -11.92
CA VAL A 106 16.07 9.50 -11.06
C VAL A 106 15.00 8.51 -11.52
N VAL A 107 14.39 7.78 -10.59
CA VAL A 107 13.39 6.73 -10.85
C VAL A 107 12.02 7.06 -10.27
N MET A 108 11.95 8.10 -9.43
CA MET A 108 10.72 8.64 -8.88
C MET A 108 10.87 10.14 -8.59
N ALA A 109 9.84 10.90 -8.93
CA ALA A 109 9.64 12.26 -8.50
C ALA A 109 8.18 12.40 -8.01
N ALA A 110 7.99 12.91 -6.80
CA ALA A 110 6.69 13.22 -6.24
C ALA A 110 6.70 14.65 -5.70
N GLY A 111 5.73 15.47 -6.08
CA GLY A 111 5.67 16.87 -5.68
C GLY A 111 6.86 17.75 -6.15
N PRO A 112 6.87 19.05 -5.77
CA PRO A 112 5.85 19.71 -4.96
C PRO A 112 4.53 19.88 -5.72
N LEU A 113 3.40 19.93 -5.01
CA LEU A 113 2.09 20.13 -5.65
C LEU A 113 1.92 21.59 -6.07
N ASP A 114 1.55 21.81 -7.33
CA ASP A 114 1.24 23.14 -7.84
C ASP A 114 0.02 23.75 -7.14
N SER A 115 0.19 24.96 -6.61
CA SER A 115 -0.82 25.68 -5.83
C SER A 115 -2.16 25.90 -6.55
N GLY A 116 -2.18 25.87 -7.89
CA GLY A 116 -3.37 26.08 -8.72
C GLY A 116 -4.24 24.83 -8.94
N ARG A 117 -3.72 23.61 -8.70
CA ARG A 117 -4.44 22.34 -8.85
C ARG A 117 -3.95 21.31 -7.83
N VAL A 118 -4.05 21.66 -6.55
CA VAL A 118 -3.54 20.81 -5.46
C VAL A 118 -4.45 19.59 -5.28
N ASP A 119 -4.08 18.47 -5.88
CA ASP A 119 -4.59 17.17 -5.45
C ASP A 119 -3.87 16.74 -4.16
N ARG A 120 -4.45 17.12 -3.02
CA ARG A 120 -3.88 16.84 -1.68
C ARG A 120 -3.91 15.36 -1.29
N SER A 121 -4.56 14.52 -2.10
CA SER A 121 -4.50 13.07 -1.89
C SER A 121 -3.16 12.49 -2.31
N GLN A 122 -2.37 13.19 -3.14
CA GLN A 122 -1.06 12.75 -3.57
C GLN A 122 -0.06 12.71 -2.41
N ALA A 123 0.58 11.56 -2.23
CA ALA A 123 1.66 11.39 -1.27
C ALA A 123 2.96 12.00 -1.80
N THR A 124 3.40 13.09 -1.15
CA THR A 124 4.59 13.86 -1.56
C THR A 124 5.62 14.04 -0.45
N ARG A 125 5.37 13.46 0.74
CA ARG A 125 6.30 13.50 1.87
C ARG A 125 6.95 12.15 2.08
N LEU A 126 8.28 12.11 2.12
CA LEU A 126 9.04 10.91 2.48
C LEU A 126 8.83 10.60 3.97
N VAL A 127 8.43 9.37 4.28
CA VAL A 127 8.35 8.87 5.66
C VAL A 127 9.65 8.10 5.93
N PRO A 128 10.55 8.59 6.81
CA PRO A 128 11.87 7.98 6.99
C PRO A 128 11.79 6.59 7.60
N SER A 129 10.86 6.44 8.53
CA SER A 129 10.54 5.17 9.15
C SER A 129 9.08 5.13 9.61
N LEU A 130 8.51 3.94 9.53
CA LEU A 130 7.25 3.63 10.18
C LEU A 130 7.57 3.05 11.55
N LEU A 131 7.11 3.74 12.59
CA LEU A 131 7.02 3.13 13.90
C LEU A 131 5.82 2.17 13.89
N PRO A 132 5.95 0.99 14.50
CA PRO A 132 4.82 0.12 14.72
C PRO A 132 3.75 0.89 15.49
N GLY A 133 2.52 0.92 14.97
CA GLY A 133 1.40 1.50 15.71
C GLY A 133 1.24 0.79 17.06
N ALA A 134 0.86 1.52 18.10
CA ALA A 134 0.47 0.89 19.36
C ALA A 134 -0.76 0.01 19.12
N ALA A 135 -0.56 -1.30 18.98
CA ALA A 135 -1.60 -2.29 19.16
C ALA A 135 -1.65 -2.60 20.67
N PRO A 136 -2.84 -2.69 21.29
CA PRO A 136 -2.98 -2.88 22.74
C PRO A 136 -2.30 -4.15 23.30
N ASP A 137 -1.91 -5.09 22.43
CA ASP A 137 -1.29 -6.37 22.80
C ASP A 137 0.13 -6.57 22.23
N ALA A 138 0.72 -5.54 21.59
CA ALA A 138 2.10 -5.59 21.10
C ALA A 138 3.07 -5.29 22.26
N ALA A 139 3.39 -6.30 23.06
CA ALA A 139 4.23 -6.19 24.26
C ALA A 139 5.73 -5.94 23.98
N GLU A 140 6.16 -5.84 22.73
CA GLU A 140 7.55 -5.58 22.36
C GLU A 140 7.60 -4.43 21.34
N PRO A 141 8.55 -3.48 21.45
CA PRO A 141 8.79 -2.50 20.39
C PRO A 141 9.27 -3.25 19.15
N LEU A 142 8.34 -3.53 18.24
CA LEU A 142 8.63 -4.06 16.91
C LEU A 142 9.66 -3.14 16.23
N GLY A 143 10.52 -3.73 15.39
CA GLY A 143 11.60 -3.00 14.72
C GLY A 143 11.08 -1.79 13.95
N MET A 144 11.91 -0.76 13.86
CA MET A 144 11.62 0.42 13.02
C MET A 144 11.68 0.02 11.55
N PHE A 145 10.56 0.12 10.83
CA PHE A 145 10.50 -0.16 9.39
C PHE A 145 11.03 1.04 8.61
N ARG A 146 12.24 0.93 8.04
CA ARG A 146 12.93 2.06 7.41
C ARG A 146 12.60 2.14 5.92
N SER A 147 12.22 3.32 5.45
CA SER A 147 12.09 3.56 4.01
C SER A 147 13.46 3.43 3.31
N GLY A 148 13.49 2.82 2.15
CA GLY A 148 14.69 2.44 1.42
C GLY A 148 15.28 1.07 1.81
N SER A 149 14.62 0.30 2.67
CA SER A 149 14.89 -1.14 2.86
C SER A 149 13.82 -2.01 2.22
N ASP A 150 14.09 -3.31 2.08
CA ASP A 150 13.11 -4.30 1.62
C ASP A 150 12.12 -4.60 2.75
N LEU A 151 10.93 -3.98 2.67
CA LEU A 151 9.93 -3.98 3.75
C LEU A 151 8.97 -5.16 3.65
N ASN A 152 8.85 -5.75 2.45
CA ASN A 152 7.94 -6.83 2.13
C ASN A 152 8.63 -8.14 1.70
N ARG A 153 9.96 -8.17 1.74
CA ARG A 153 10.82 -9.32 1.38
C ARG A 153 10.73 -9.74 -0.07
N ASP A 154 10.40 -8.82 -0.98
CA ASP A 154 10.38 -9.10 -2.41
C ASP A 154 11.76 -8.93 -3.09
N GLY A 155 12.76 -8.49 -2.32
CA GLY A 155 14.13 -8.28 -2.74
C GLY A 155 14.41 -6.90 -3.33
N ALA A 156 13.44 -6.00 -3.40
CA ALA A 156 13.61 -4.61 -3.81
C ALA A 156 13.49 -3.67 -2.59
N PRO A 157 14.20 -2.53 -2.58
CA PRO A 157 13.99 -1.52 -1.55
C PRO A 157 12.64 -0.82 -1.77
N ASP A 158 11.90 -0.61 -0.70
CA ASP A 158 10.59 0.02 -0.70
C ASP A 158 10.66 1.46 -0.17
N ILE A 159 9.89 2.36 -0.77
CA ILE A 159 9.74 3.74 -0.32
C ILE A 159 8.37 3.89 0.33
N VAL A 160 8.34 4.54 1.48
CA VAL A 160 7.09 4.97 2.14
C VAL A 160 6.89 6.46 1.95
N LEU A 161 5.78 6.82 1.32
CA LEU A 161 5.32 8.20 1.20
C LEU A 161 4.05 8.44 2.02
N SER A 162 3.80 9.70 2.38
CA SER A 162 2.54 10.13 2.99
C SER A 162 1.96 11.37 2.31
N ASN A 163 0.63 11.47 2.29
CA ASN A 163 -0.10 12.66 1.88
C ASN A 163 -0.41 13.59 3.07
N GLU A 164 -1.10 14.71 2.82
CA GLU A 164 -1.46 15.68 3.89
C GLU A 164 -2.38 15.08 4.96
N ALA A 165 -3.18 14.07 4.62
CA ALA A 165 -4.07 13.37 5.55
C ALA A 165 -3.34 12.28 6.37
N GLY A 166 -2.04 12.08 6.13
CA GLY A 166 -1.24 11.03 6.77
C GLY A 166 -1.47 9.63 6.18
N GLU A 167 -2.08 9.54 5.00
CA GLU A 167 -2.31 8.27 4.31
C GLU A 167 -1.03 7.84 3.60
N LEU A 168 -0.70 6.56 3.72
CA LEU A 168 0.55 5.98 3.26
C LEU A 168 0.44 5.43 1.84
N GLU A 169 1.52 5.59 1.09
CA GLU A 169 1.76 4.86 -0.15
C GLU A 169 3.09 4.15 -0.06
N ILE A 170 3.15 2.88 -0.50
CA ILE A 170 4.40 2.12 -0.60
C ILE A 170 4.73 1.87 -2.07
N TRP A 171 5.99 2.09 -2.41
CA TRP A 171 6.51 1.98 -3.77
C TRP A 171 7.73 1.05 -3.82
N ALA A 172 7.69 0.06 -4.71
CA ALA A 172 8.84 -0.77 -5.05
C ALA A 172 9.83 0.04 -5.88
N VAL A 173 11.11 0.06 -5.51
CA VAL A 173 12.15 0.67 -6.34
C VAL A 173 12.87 -0.36 -7.17
N GLN A 174 12.89 -0.12 -8.47
CA GLN A 174 13.63 -0.89 -9.45
C GLN A 174 14.78 -0.05 -10.02
N PRO A 175 15.79 -0.67 -10.65
CA PRO A 175 16.93 0.06 -11.20
C PRO A 175 16.57 1.14 -12.23
N LEU A 176 15.41 1.04 -12.90
CA LEU A 176 14.99 1.94 -13.98
C LEU A 176 13.64 2.62 -13.72
N GLY A 177 13.05 2.45 -12.53
CA GLY A 177 11.74 3.00 -12.23
C GLY A 177 11.26 2.66 -10.83
N ALA A 178 10.12 3.20 -10.45
CA ALA A 178 9.42 2.84 -9.23
C ALA A 178 7.97 2.48 -9.56
N ALA A 179 7.40 1.54 -8.81
CA ALA A 179 6.01 1.11 -8.98
C ALA A 179 5.29 1.12 -7.64
N ARG A 180 4.13 1.77 -7.60
CA ARG A 180 3.28 1.78 -6.42
C ARG A 180 2.66 0.39 -6.22
N TYR A 181 2.71 -0.14 -5.01
CA TYR A 181 1.94 -1.33 -4.67
C TYR A 181 0.46 -1.01 -4.58
N ALA A 182 -0.37 -1.90 -5.10
CA ALA A 182 -1.79 -1.88 -4.81
C ALA A 182 -2.00 -2.19 -3.32
N VAL A 183 -2.90 -1.45 -2.67
CA VAL A 183 -3.28 -1.66 -1.27
C VAL A 183 -4.78 -1.88 -1.20
N GLU A 184 -5.18 -3.02 -0.67
CA GLU A 184 -6.57 -3.41 -0.47
C GLU A 184 -6.90 -3.38 1.03
N LEU A 185 -7.43 -2.23 1.46
CA LEU A 185 -7.94 -1.99 2.81
C LEU A 185 -9.28 -1.25 2.71
N ALA A 186 -10.17 -1.50 3.67
CA ALA A 186 -11.43 -0.77 3.87
C ALA A 186 -11.21 0.71 4.25
N THR A 187 -10.02 1.04 4.75
CA THR A 187 -9.59 2.42 5.04
C THR A 187 -8.17 2.66 4.55
N PRO A 188 -7.81 3.90 4.15
CA PRO A 188 -6.45 4.20 3.74
C PRO A 188 -5.43 3.81 4.83
N PRO A 189 -4.29 3.20 4.46
CA PRO A 189 -3.26 2.84 5.42
C PRO A 189 -2.68 4.12 6.02
N ARG A 190 -2.44 4.14 7.34
CA ARG A 190 -1.86 5.30 8.05
C ARG A 190 -0.69 4.93 8.96
N PHE A 191 -0.49 3.64 9.20
CA PHE A 191 0.60 3.13 10.01
C PHE A 191 0.91 1.68 9.59
N ALA A 192 1.96 1.11 10.16
CA ALA A 192 2.35 -0.28 9.95
C ALA A 192 2.33 -1.06 11.27
N LEU A 193 2.24 -2.38 11.16
CA LEU A 193 2.31 -3.37 12.23
C LEU A 193 3.15 -4.56 11.74
N ASP A 194 3.63 -5.39 12.67
CA ASP A 194 4.17 -6.74 12.41
C ASP A 194 3.25 -7.71 13.15
N VAL A 195 2.17 -8.14 12.49
CA VAL A 195 1.07 -8.81 13.19
C VAL A 195 1.36 -10.27 13.51
N ASP A 196 2.24 -10.91 12.73
CA ASP A 196 2.66 -12.30 12.93
C ASP A 196 4.09 -12.44 13.46
N ARG A 197 4.80 -11.31 13.66
CA ARG A 197 6.18 -11.23 14.17
C ARG A 197 7.18 -11.90 13.24
N ASP A 198 6.89 -11.93 11.96
CA ASP A 198 7.80 -12.46 10.97
C ASP A 198 8.90 -11.45 10.60
N GLY A 199 8.78 -10.18 11.01
CA GLY A 199 9.71 -9.08 10.71
C GLY A 199 9.47 -8.41 9.35
N THR A 200 8.36 -8.71 8.69
CA THR A 200 7.80 -8.03 7.53
C THR A 200 6.77 -7.02 8.02
N LEU A 201 6.50 -5.97 7.24
CA LEU A 201 5.44 -5.03 7.62
C LEU A 201 4.10 -5.40 7.01
N GLU A 202 3.06 -5.32 7.82
CA GLU A 202 1.68 -5.14 7.39
C GLU A 202 1.31 -3.66 7.41
N LEU A 203 0.51 -3.25 6.44
CA LEU A 203 -0.12 -1.94 6.42
C LEU A 203 -1.43 -1.98 7.20
N ALA A 204 -1.71 -0.92 7.95
CA ALA A 204 -2.91 -0.85 8.76
C ALA A 204 -3.62 0.50 8.66
N GLY A 205 -4.95 0.44 8.72
CA GLY A 205 -5.86 1.59 8.72
C GLY A 205 -6.91 1.46 9.81
N ARG A 206 -7.33 2.59 10.37
CA ARG A 206 -8.42 2.66 11.36
C ARG A 206 -9.58 3.46 10.82
N VAL A 207 -10.79 2.95 11.01
CA VAL A 207 -11.99 3.70 10.65
C VAL A 207 -12.13 4.91 11.59
N PRO A 208 -12.23 6.14 11.07
CA PRO A 208 -12.42 7.30 11.92
C PRO A 208 -13.77 7.23 12.63
N VAL A 209 -13.72 7.41 13.95
CA VAL A 209 -14.88 7.56 14.83
C VAL A 209 -15.06 9.03 15.15
N LYS A 210 -16.30 9.52 15.08
CA LYS A 210 -16.63 10.90 15.40
C LYS A 210 -16.40 11.15 16.90
N GLY A 211 -15.80 12.28 17.26
CA GLY A 211 -15.71 12.70 18.66
C GLY A 211 -17.09 12.74 19.32
N GLY A 212 -17.22 12.12 20.49
CA GLY A 212 -18.50 12.01 21.22
C GLY A 212 -19.40 10.84 20.79
N ASP A 213 -18.92 9.94 19.92
CA ASP A 213 -19.61 8.67 19.66
C ASP A 213 -19.71 7.86 20.97
N PRO A 214 -20.93 7.50 21.42
CA PRO A 214 -21.09 6.83 22.71
C PRO A 214 -20.59 5.37 22.69
N ILE A 215 -20.48 4.75 21.51
CA ILE A 215 -19.99 3.37 21.37
C ILE A 215 -18.50 3.40 21.07
N ALA A 216 -18.05 4.25 20.16
CA ALA A 216 -16.65 4.45 19.78
C ALA A 216 -15.81 3.17 19.58
N PRO A 217 -16.12 2.33 18.56
CA PRO A 217 -15.35 1.11 18.27
C PRO A 217 -14.01 1.38 17.59
N ASP A 218 -12.98 0.60 17.95
CA ASP A 218 -11.69 0.58 17.25
C ASP A 218 -11.73 -0.41 16.09
N LEU A 219 -12.23 0.04 14.93
CA LEU A 219 -12.33 -0.77 13.73
C LEU A 219 -11.01 -0.71 12.96
N LEU A 220 -10.15 -1.69 13.21
CA LEU A 220 -8.82 -1.84 12.63
C LEU A 220 -8.84 -2.80 11.43
N ASP A 221 -8.25 -2.38 10.30
CA ASP A 221 -8.00 -3.20 9.12
C ASP A 221 -6.50 -3.34 8.87
N VAL A 222 -6.06 -4.53 8.49
CA VAL A 222 -4.65 -4.89 8.30
C VAL A 222 -4.49 -5.61 6.96
N ALA A 223 -3.46 -5.27 6.21
CA ALA A 223 -3.11 -5.86 4.93
C ALA A 223 -1.65 -6.30 4.92
N GLY A 224 -1.43 -7.60 4.68
CA GLY A 224 -0.10 -8.17 4.45
C GLY A 224 0.27 -8.18 2.97
N PHE A 225 1.56 -8.29 2.68
CA PHE A 225 2.05 -8.33 1.30
C PHE A 225 1.95 -9.73 0.71
N GLU A 226 1.15 -9.89 -0.34
CA GLU A 226 0.99 -11.16 -1.04
C GLU A 226 0.71 -10.93 -2.53
N GLY A 227 1.41 -11.67 -3.39
CA GLY A 227 1.17 -11.61 -4.85
C GLY A 227 1.43 -10.23 -5.47
N GLY A 228 2.38 -9.46 -4.93
CA GLY A 228 2.76 -8.14 -5.46
C GLY A 228 1.85 -6.98 -5.02
N ARG A 229 1.03 -7.18 -3.98
CA ARG A 229 0.13 -6.16 -3.42
C ARG A 229 -0.04 -6.35 -1.91
N TYR A 230 -0.44 -5.29 -1.22
CA TYR A 230 -0.93 -5.39 0.15
C TYR A 230 -2.42 -5.73 0.14
N THR A 231 -2.84 -6.79 0.83
CA THR A 231 -4.25 -7.19 0.90
C THR A 231 -4.61 -7.77 2.27
N HIS A 232 -5.79 -7.41 2.78
CA HIS A 232 -6.36 -8.02 4.00
C HIS A 232 -6.78 -9.50 3.80
N ARG A 233 -6.74 -9.98 2.55
CA ARG A 233 -7.10 -11.37 2.21
C ARG A 233 -5.96 -12.35 2.33
N GLY A 234 -4.74 -11.86 2.56
CA GLY A 234 -3.58 -12.72 2.71
C GLY A 234 -3.59 -13.48 4.03
N ASP A 235 -2.81 -14.56 4.09
CA ASP A 235 -2.87 -15.51 5.20
C ASP A 235 -2.57 -14.86 6.56
N ALA A 236 -1.54 -14.01 6.65
CA ALA A 236 -1.16 -13.32 7.89
C ALA A 236 -2.26 -12.35 8.36
N ALA A 237 -2.79 -11.53 7.45
CA ALA A 237 -3.89 -10.60 7.76
C ALA A 237 -5.15 -11.35 8.21
N ARG A 238 -5.55 -12.41 7.49
CA ARG A 238 -6.70 -13.23 7.88
C ARG A 238 -6.50 -13.91 9.22
N ALA A 239 -5.31 -14.44 9.50
CA ALA A 239 -5.00 -15.03 10.81
C ALA A 239 -5.11 -14.00 11.93
N PHE A 240 -4.60 -12.78 11.72
CA PHE A 240 -4.75 -11.67 12.66
C PHE A 240 -6.24 -11.32 12.91
N HIS A 241 -7.02 -11.16 11.84
CA HIS A 241 -8.44 -10.86 11.94
C HIS A 241 -9.22 -12.01 12.61
N GLU A 242 -8.92 -13.27 12.29
CA GLU A 242 -9.58 -14.41 12.92
C GLU A 242 -9.26 -14.52 14.42
N ALA A 243 -8.01 -14.23 14.82
CA ALA A 243 -7.63 -14.18 16.22
C ALA A 243 -8.39 -13.09 16.99
N ARG A 244 -8.51 -11.89 16.40
CA ARG A 244 -9.28 -10.77 16.97
C ARG A 244 -10.78 -11.05 17.05
N ALA A 245 -11.34 -11.74 16.05
CA ALA A 245 -12.74 -12.17 16.06
C ALA A 245 -13.05 -13.21 17.16
N ARG A 246 -12.02 -13.92 17.67
CA ARG A 246 -12.12 -14.98 18.69
C ARG A 246 -11.58 -14.60 20.06
N ALA A 247 -11.03 -13.40 20.24
CA ALA A 247 -10.24 -13.01 21.42
C ALA A 247 -10.94 -13.23 22.78
N ASP A 248 -12.24 -13.47 22.77
CA ASP A 248 -13.08 -13.62 23.94
C ASP A 248 -13.51 -15.05 24.27
N ASP A 249 -13.23 -16.01 23.39
CA ASP A 249 -13.45 -17.43 23.71
C ASP A 249 -12.43 -17.93 24.75
N ASN A 250 -11.28 -17.25 24.87
CA ASN A 250 -10.18 -17.65 25.74
C ASN A 250 -9.65 -16.47 26.56
N GLY A 251 -10.29 -16.16 27.69
CA GLY A 251 -9.68 -15.31 28.70
C GLY A 251 -8.40 -15.94 29.27
N PRO A 252 -7.58 -15.18 30.03
CA PRO A 252 -6.40 -15.72 30.70
C PRO A 252 -6.77 -16.98 31.51
N GLY A 253 -6.26 -18.14 31.09
CA GLY A 253 -6.58 -19.43 31.71
C GLY A 253 -7.77 -20.20 31.12
N GLY A 254 -8.23 -19.88 29.91
CA GLY A 254 -9.26 -20.66 29.20
C GLY A 254 -10.67 -20.52 29.77
N LYS A 255 -10.90 -19.56 30.67
CA LYS A 255 -12.23 -19.22 31.17
C LYS A 255 -12.84 -18.17 30.26
N ARG A 256 -14.09 -18.42 29.83
CA ARG A 256 -14.89 -17.46 29.07
C ARG A 256 -15.02 -16.16 29.87
N GLN A 257 -14.61 -15.05 29.28
CA GLN A 257 -14.71 -13.75 29.94
C GLN A 257 -16.19 -13.36 30.07
N GLU A 258 -16.61 -12.89 31.24
CA GLU A 258 -17.96 -12.35 31.39
C GLU A 258 -18.14 -11.12 30.48
N PRO A 259 -19.30 -10.99 29.81
CA PRO A 259 -19.59 -9.81 29.00
C PRO A 259 -19.52 -8.53 29.84
N PRO A 260 -19.08 -7.39 29.25
CA PRO A 260 -19.18 -6.10 29.91
C PRO A 260 -20.62 -5.81 30.37
N LYS A 261 -20.78 -5.30 31.59
CA LYS A 261 -22.08 -4.87 32.12
C LYS A 261 -22.56 -3.55 31.52
N ASP A 262 -21.63 -2.75 31.00
CA ASP A 262 -21.92 -1.52 30.28
C ASP A 262 -22.36 -1.83 28.84
N ASP A 263 -23.54 -1.34 28.44
CA ASP A 263 -24.11 -1.60 27.13
C ASP A 263 -23.23 -1.03 26.00
N ALA A 264 -22.62 0.15 26.20
CA ALA A 264 -21.75 0.75 25.19
C ALA A 264 -20.49 -0.09 24.96
N ALA A 265 -19.82 -0.53 26.04
CA ALA A 265 -18.68 -1.43 25.95
C ALA A 265 -19.04 -2.80 25.35
N ARG A 266 -20.21 -3.37 25.67
CA ARG A 266 -20.68 -4.61 25.05
C ARG A 266 -20.87 -4.44 23.55
N LEU A 267 -21.59 -3.40 23.12
CA LEU A 267 -21.85 -3.15 21.70
C LEU A 267 -20.58 -2.80 20.93
N ARG A 268 -19.65 -2.05 21.54
CA ARG A 268 -18.31 -1.78 21.00
C ARG A 268 -17.62 -3.09 20.63
N ARG A 269 -17.50 -4.00 21.60
CA ARG A 269 -16.87 -5.29 21.43
C ARG A 269 -17.55 -6.14 20.36
N ALA A 270 -18.88 -6.20 20.34
CA ALA A 270 -19.63 -6.93 19.32
C ALA A 270 -19.34 -6.39 17.90
N LEU A 271 -19.26 -5.06 17.74
CA LEU A 271 -18.92 -4.43 16.46
C LEU A 271 -17.49 -4.70 16.02
N GLU A 272 -16.52 -4.62 16.93
CA GLU A 272 -15.11 -4.93 16.66
C GLU A 272 -14.94 -6.40 16.25
N GLN A 273 -15.55 -7.33 16.98
CA GLN A 273 -15.54 -8.76 16.62
C GLN A 273 -16.16 -9.01 15.25
N ALA A 274 -17.31 -8.42 14.96
CA ALA A 274 -17.99 -8.59 13.67
C ALA A 274 -17.18 -7.99 12.51
N TRP A 275 -16.50 -6.86 12.74
CA TRP A 275 -15.57 -6.27 11.79
C TRP A 275 -14.42 -7.22 11.46
N HIS A 276 -13.75 -7.75 12.49
CA HIS A 276 -12.66 -8.71 12.30
C HIS A 276 -13.16 -10.03 11.69
N ALA A 277 -14.36 -10.51 12.05
CA ALA A 277 -14.98 -11.68 11.44
C ALA A 277 -15.21 -11.50 9.93
N ALA A 278 -15.66 -10.31 9.52
CA ALA A 278 -15.82 -9.98 8.10
C ALA A 278 -14.49 -10.07 7.36
N LEU A 279 -13.44 -9.39 7.85
CA LEU A 279 -12.10 -9.35 7.24
C LEU A 279 -11.37 -10.69 7.28
N ALA A 280 -11.68 -11.55 8.26
CA ALA A 280 -11.23 -12.94 8.29
C ALA A 280 -11.89 -13.81 7.19
N GLY A 281 -12.84 -13.26 6.43
CA GLY A 281 -13.52 -13.92 5.32
C GLY A 281 -14.71 -14.78 5.74
N ARG A 282 -15.27 -14.58 6.95
CA ARG A 282 -16.49 -15.26 7.39
C ARG A 282 -17.70 -14.79 6.57
N PRO A 283 -18.71 -15.66 6.34
CA PRO A 283 -19.87 -15.30 5.53
C PRO A 283 -20.63 -14.08 6.09
N GLU A 284 -20.97 -13.13 5.22
CA GLU A 284 -21.69 -11.89 5.59
C GLU A 284 -22.92 -12.18 6.47
N LYS A 285 -23.75 -13.15 6.06
CA LYS A 285 -24.96 -13.53 6.79
C LYS A 285 -24.68 -13.96 8.22
N GLU A 286 -23.59 -14.70 8.45
CA GLU A 286 -23.21 -15.17 9.79
C GLU A 286 -22.68 -14.01 10.64
N THR A 287 -21.82 -13.18 10.05
CA THR A 287 -21.25 -11.99 10.71
C THR A 287 -22.34 -11.00 11.16
N LEU A 288 -23.31 -10.69 10.28
CA LEU A 288 -24.37 -9.74 10.61
C LEU A 288 -25.44 -10.33 11.53
N ALA A 289 -25.72 -11.64 11.46
CA ALA A 289 -26.69 -12.28 12.35
C ALA A 289 -26.27 -12.24 13.83
N ALA A 290 -24.96 -12.16 14.13
CA ALA A 290 -24.49 -11.96 15.50
C ALA A 290 -24.87 -10.56 16.01
N LEU A 291 -24.60 -9.51 15.21
CA LEU A 291 -24.94 -8.12 15.55
C LEU A 291 -26.46 -7.91 15.67
N ASP A 292 -27.26 -8.57 14.84
CA ASP A 292 -28.72 -8.42 14.84
C ASP A 292 -29.40 -8.98 16.10
N ARG A 293 -28.68 -9.82 16.86
CA ARG A 293 -29.17 -10.37 18.14
C ARG A 293 -28.79 -9.52 19.34
N GLU A 294 -27.92 -8.52 19.17
CA GLU A 294 -27.49 -7.67 20.27
C GLU A 294 -28.65 -6.82 20.79
N PRO A 295 -28.92 -6.80 22.10
CA PRO A 295 -29.87 -5.86 22.68
C PRO A 295 -29.27 -4.45 22.66
N VAL A 296 -29.90 -3.53 21.93
CA VAL A 296 -29.42 -2.16 21.75
C VAL A 296 -30.35 -1.17 22.47
N PRO A 297 -29.89 -0.50 23.55
CA PRO A 297 -30.67 0.53 24.23
C PRO A 297 -31.04 1.68 23.29
N PRO A 298 -32.22 2.33 23.45
CA PRO A 298 -32.67 3.40 22.55
C PRO A 298 -31.64 4.51 22.31
N GLY A 299 -30.90 4.91 23.35
CA GLY A 299 -29.88 5.96 23.25
C GLY A 299 -28.66 5.60 22.39
N LEU A 300 -28.41 4.31 22.14
CA LEU A 300 -27.26 3.82 21.36
C LEU A 300 -27.63 3.35 19.95
N GLN A 301 -28.93 3.24 19.64
CA GLN A 301 -29.41 2.72 18.35
C GLN A 301 -28.86 3.46 17.12
N PRO A 302 -28.82 4.81 17.07
CA PRO A 302 -28.31 5.51 15.89
C PRO A 302 -26.82 5.24 15.64
N ALA A 303 -26.01 5.23 16.71
CA ALA A 303 -24.58 4.96 16.62
C ALA A 303 -24.32 3.50 16.23
N PHE A 304 -25.02 2.55 16.85
CA PHE A 304 -24.90 1.13 16.54
C PHE A 304 -25.27 0.84 15.08
N ALA A 305 -26.40 1.39 14.60
CA ALA A 305 -26.84 1.22 13.22
C ALA A 305 -25.81 1.75 12.21
N ALA A 306 -25.19 2.90 12.50
CA ALA A 306 -24.15 3.48 11.65
C ALA A 306 -22.90 2.58 11.57
N HIS A 307 -22.46 2.00 12.68
CA HIS A 307 -21.31 1.08 12.71
C HIS A 307 -21.63 -0.29 12.10
N ARG A 308 -22.81 -0.85 12.39
CA ARG A 308 -23.30 -2.07 11.73
C ARG A 308 -23.30 -1.91 10.20
N ALA A 309 -23.71 -0.76 9.68
CA ALA A 309 -23.67 -0.49 8.25
C ALA A 309 -22.23 -0.42 7.69
N ARG A 310 -21.23 -0.03 8.50
CA ARG A 310 -19.81 -0.09 8.12
C ARG A 310 -19.35 -1.54 8.01
N VAL A 311 -19.66 -2.37 9.01
CA VAL A 311 -19.35 -3.82 9.01
C VAL A 311 -19.97 -4.51 7.80
N ALA A 312 -21.24 -4.22 7.49
CA ALA A 312 -21.94 -4.80 6.34
C ALA A 312 -21.24 -4.49 5.00
N ARG A 313 -20.74 -3.26 4.80
CA ARG A 313 -20.02 -2.90 3.56
C ARG A 313 -18.73 -3.70 3.36
N VAL A 314 -17.99 -3.93 4.43
CA VAL A 314 -16.75 -4.74 4.37
C VAL A 314 -17.10 -6.20 4.07
N ALA A 315 -18.06 -6.76 4.79
CA ALA A 315 -18.49 -8.15 4.60
C ALA A 315 -18.99 -8.43 3.16
N ALA A 316 -19.69 -7.48 2.54
CA ALA A 316 -20.17 -7.60 1.17
C ALA A 316 -19.02 -7.54 0.13
N THR A 317 -17.99 -6.72 0.39
CA THR A 317 -16.84 -6.56 -0.52
C THR A 317 -16.03 -7.86 -0.62
N ASP A 318 -15.93 -8.61 0.47
CA ASP A 318 -15.26 -9.91 0.50
C ASP A 318 -16.03 -11.04 -0.16
N ALA A 319 -17.36 -11.01 -0.09
CA ALA A 319 -18.19 -11.97 -0.82
C ALA A 319 -17.99 -11.83 -2.34
N ALA A 320 -17.95 -10.60 -2.85
CA ALA A 320 -17.74 -10.33 -4.28
C ALA A 320 -16.36 -10.77 -4.78
N GLY A 321 -15.31 -10.70 -3.94
CA GLY A 321 -13.95 -11.12 -4.29
C GLY A 321 -13.79 -12.64 -4.47
N LYS A 322 -14.69 -13.47 -3.92
CA LYS A 322 -14.69 -14.93 -4.11
C LYS A 322 -15.29 -15.36 -5.46
N GLU A 323 -16.03 -14.49 -6.14
CA GLU A 323 -16.55 -14.71 -7.50
C GLU A 323 -15.60 -14.12 -8.57
N GLY A 324 -14.30 -14.45 -8.48
CA GLY A 324 -13.36 -14.17 -9.57
C GLY A 324 -13.77 -14.92 -10.86
N PRO A 325 -13.54 -14.33 -12.04
CA PRO A 325 -13.96 -14.93 -13.30
C PRO A 325 -13.30 -16.31 -13.48
N ARG A 326 -14.11 -17.36 -13.64
CA ARG A 326 -13.63 -18.64 -14.18
C ARG A 326 -13.23 -18.42 -15.64
N GLY A 327 -12.02 -17.93 -15.88
CA GLY A 327 -11.54 -17.56 -17.21
C GLY A 327 -10.04 -17.77 -17.35
N ALA A 328 -9.70 -18.84 -18.07
CA ALA A 328 -8.44 -19.23 -18.70
C ALA A 328 -7.24 -18.26 -18.60
N GLY A 329 -6.12 -18.78 -18.09
CA GLY A 329 -4.81 -18.13 -18.17
C GLY A 329 -3.73 -19.07 -17.68
N ASP A 330 -3.32 -20.01 -18.54
CA ASP A 330 -2.14 -20.85 -18.32
C ASP A 330 -0.91 -19.99 -18.03
N ALA A 331 -0.19 -20.36 -16.97
CA ALA A 331 1.11 -19.79 -16.65
C ALA A 331 2.09 -20.03 -17.82
N PRO A 332 2.91 -19.04 -18.23
CA PRO A 332 3.95 -19.29 -19.20
C PRO A 332 4.98 -20.23 -18.57
N THR A 333 5.03 -21.43 -19.14
CA THR A 333 6.00 -22.47 -18.80
C THR A 333 7.41 -21.96 -19.06
N ARG A 334 8.28 -22.12 -18.07
CA ARG A 334 9.73 -21.93 -18.15
C ARG A 334 10.28 -22.71 -19.36
N PRO A 335 11.05 -22.10 -20.28
CA PRO A 335 11.71 -22.89 -21.32
C PRO A 335 12.79 -23.77 -20.67
N GLN A 336 12.61 -25.09 -20.80
CA GLN A 336 13.63 -26.09 -20.55
C GLN A 336 14.79 -25.92 -21.54
N GLY A 337 16.00 -26.17 -21.07
CA GLY A 337 17.25 -25.82 -21.75
C GLY A 337 17.51 -26.56 -23.06
N ALA A 338 18.46 -26.01 -23.81
CA ALA A 338 19.24 -26.74 -24.79
C ALA A 338 20.72 -26.50 -24.47
N SER A 339 21.31 -27.53 -23.88
CA SER A 339 22.74 -27.74 -23.77
C SER A 339 23.25 -28.17 -25.15
N GLU A 340 24.12 -27.39 -25.79
CA GLU A 340 24.98 -27.93 -26.85
C GLU A 340 26.40 -27.39 -26.70
N THR A 341 27.27 -28.30 -26.29
CA THR A 341 28.72 -28.24 -26.34
C THR A 341 29.17 -28.28 -27.81
N PRO A 342 30.08 -27.42 -28.29
CA PRO A 342 30.75 -27.68 -29.55
C PRO A 342 31.98 -28.55 -29.30
N ASP A 343 31.92 -29.76 -29.84
CA ASP A 343 33.06 -30.66 -29.95
C ASP A 343 33.92 -30.29 -31.17
N ARG A 344 35.20 -30.62 -31.04
CA ARG A 344 36.33 -30.25 -31.90
C ARG A 344 36.18 -30.68 -33.37
N ARG A 345 36.66 -29.82 -34.29
CA ARG A 345 37.69 -30.13 -35.29
C ARG A 345 38.28 -28.87 -35.89
#